data_AF-A0A637C1J4-F1
#
_entry.id   AF-A0A637C1J4-F1
#
_cell.length_a   1.000
_cell.length_b   1.000
_cell.length_c   1.000
_cell.angle_alpha   90.00
_cell.angle_beta   90.00
_cell.angle_gamma   90.00
#
_symmetry.space_group_name_H-M   'P 1'
#
loop_
_entity.id
_entity.type
_entity.pdbx_description
1 polymer ?
#
loop_
_entity_poly.entity_id
_entity_poly.type
_entity_poly.pdbx_seq_one_letter_code
_entity_poly.pdbx_strand_id
1 'polypeptide(L)' 'MPMALYSLLEQVDFSGKNIVPVVGHGGSRLGGTDKDIQQLQPQANVKNGFEAYLHKTVRAEQQVEKRLAKFLTENGYTK' A
#
# COMPACT_ATOMS: atom_id res chain seq x y z
N MET A 1 2.72 9.82 4.42
CA MET A 1 1.84 8.81 5.05
C MET A 1 1.19 9.42 6.31
N PRO A 2 -0.02 9.00 6.76
CA PRO A 2 -0.61 9.52 8.01
C PRO A 2 0.20 9.17 9.26
N MET A 3 0.20 10.04 10.29
CA MET A 3 0.99 9.83 11.53
C MET A 3 0.67 8.52 12.25
N ALA A 4 -0.58 8.07 12.24
CA ALA A 4 -0.96 6.80 12.85
C ALA A 4 -0.21 5.60 12.25
N LEU A 5 0.12 5.63 10.95
CA LEU A 5 0.90 4.56 10.33
C LEU A 5 2.38 4.64 10.69
N TYR A 6 2.95 5.84 10.86
CA TYR A 6 4.31 5.98 11.41
C TYR A 6 4.39 5.36 12.81
N SER A 7 3.46 5.71 13.71
CA SER A 7 3.42 5.13 15.06
C SER A 7 3.29 3.61 15.05
N LEU A 8 2.43 3.05 14.18
CA LEU A 8 2.31 1.60 14.02
C LEU A 8 3.64 0.95 13.58
N LEU A 9 4.29 1.54 12.58
CA LEU A 9 5.56 1.03 12.02
C LEU A 9 6.73 1.24 12.98
N GLU A 10 6.65 2.12 13.96
CA GLU A 10 7.70 2.27 14.99
C GLU A 10 7.50 1.31 16.17
N GLN A 11 6.25 0.93 16.46
CA GLN A 11 5.91 0.17 17.66
C GLN A 11 5.80 -1.34 17.42
N VAL A 12 5.65 -1.78 16.17
CA VAL A 12 5.45 -3.19 15.82
C VAL A 12 6.58 -3.67 14.93
N ASP A 13 7.15 -4.83 15.28
CA ASP A 13 8.16 -5.49 14.45
C ASP A 13 7.52 -6.27 13.31
N PHE A 14 7.79 -5.86 12.07
CA PHE A 14 7.36 -6.53 10.86
C PHE A 14 8.50 -7.28 10.16
N SER A 15 9.60 -7.58 10.87
CA SER A 15 10.73 -8.35 10.32
C SER A 15 10.28 -9.64 9.64
N GLY A 16 10.75 -9.85 8.41
CA GLY A 16 10.40 -10.98 7.57
C GLY A 16 8.96 -11.00 7.02
N LYS A 17 8.09 -10.05 7.40
CA LYS A 17 6.73 -9.94 6.86
C LYS A 17 6.72 -9.22 5.51
N ASN A 18 5.76 -9.58 4.67
CA ASN A 18 5.47 -8.81 3.45
C ASN A 18 4.60 -7.60 3.83
N ILE A 19 5.01 -6.40 3.41
CA ILE A 19 4.19 -5.19 3.50
C ILE A 19 3.87 -4.72 2.09
N VAL A 20 2.58 -4.57 1.78
CA VAL A 20 2.09 -4.15 0.46
C VAL A 20 1.28 -2.86 0.62
N PRO A 21 1.81 -1.69 0.23
CA PRO A 21 1.09 -0.43 0.35
C PRO A 21 -0.10 -0.36 -0.61
N VAL A 22 -1.26 0.07 -0.13
CA VAL A 22 -2.45 0.36 -0.96
C VAL A 22 -2.88 1.80 -0.67
N VAL A 23 -2.79 2.68 -1.67
CA VAL A 23 -2.91 4.13 -1.46
C VAL A 23 -3.97 4.74 -2.37
N GLY A 24 -4.96 5.40 -1.76
CA GLY A 24 -5.81 6.39 -2.43
C GLY A 24 -5.11 7.75 -2.43
N HIS A 25 -4.88 8.37 -3.60
CA HIS A 25 -4.13 9.63 -3.68
C HIS A 25 -4.91 10.77 -4.35
N GLY A 26 -4.56 12.01 -4.00
CA GLY A 26 -5.06 13.23 -4.68
C GLY A 26 -4.28 13.61 -5.94
N GLY A 27 -3.14 12.95 -6.19
CA GLY A 27 -2.27 13.23 -7.35
C GLY A 27 -0.82 12.76 -7.17
N SER A 28 -0.42 12.53 -5.91
CA SER A 28 0.94 12.10 -5.53
C SER A 28 1.30 10.65 -5.83
N ARG A 29 0.35 9.83 -6.30
CA ARG A 29 0.53 8.38 -6.44
C ARG A 29 0.90 7.77 -5.08
N LEU A 30 1.87 6.85 -5.03
CA LEU A 30 2.42 6.34 -3.76
C LEU A 30 3.14 7.41 -2.93
N GLY A 31 3.63 8.50 -3.53
CA GLY A 31 4.24 9.62 -2.81
C GLY A 31 5.43 9.25 -1.92
N GLY A 32 6.17 8.19 -2.25
CA GLY A 32 7.29 7.69 -1.45
C GLY A 32 6.91 6.80 -0.27
N THR A 33 5.63 6.46 -0.09
CA THR A 33 5.14 5.62 1.02
C THR A 33 5.89 4.29 1.12
N ASP A 34 6.19 3.65 0.00
CA ASP A 34 6.99 2.44 -0.10
C ASP A 34 8.41 2.62 0.47
N LYS A 35 9.06 3.75 0.15
CA LYS A 35 10.41 4.07 0.63
C LYS A 35 10.42 4.36 2.12
N ASP A 36 9.45 5.15 2.60
CA ASP A 36 9.33 5.51 4.01
C ASP A 36 9.11 4.25 4.87
N ILE A 37 8.23 3.35 4.43
CA ILE A 37 8.00 2.06 5.11
C ILE A 37 9.29 1.24 5.13
N GLN A 38 10.02 1.15 4.01
CA GLN A 38 11.26 0.39 3.94
C GLN A 38 12.36 0.96 4.86
N GLN A 39 12.40 2.27 5.07
CA GLN A 39 13.32 2.92 6.01
C GLN A 39 12.96 2.63 7.47
N LEU A 40 11.66 2.67 7.82
CA LEU A 40 11.17 2.39 9.16
C LEU A 40 11.26 0.89 9.52
N GLN A 41 11.06 0.03 8.53
CA GLN A 41 11.02 -1.43 8.67
C GLN A 41 12.03 -2.08 7.72
N PRO A 42 13.35 -1.92 7.98
CA PRO A 42 14.40 -2.38 7.06
C PRO A 42 14.46 -3.90 6.89
N GLN A 43 13.94 -4.65 7.86
CA GLN A 43 13.89 -6.12 7.84
C GLN A 43 12.56 -6.67 7.28
N ALA A 44 11.61 -5.80 6.96
CA ALA A 44 10.38 -6.21 6.28
C ALA A 44 10.60 -6.31 4.77
N ASN A 45 9.82 -7.17 4.13
CA ASN A 45 9.78 -7.32 2.69
C ASN A 45 8.76 -6.34 2.10
N VAL A 46 9.15 -5.08 1.88
CA VAL A 46 8.25 -4.08 1.27
C VAL A 46 8.10 -4.38 -0.22
N LYS A 47 6.87 -4.64 -0.66
CA LYS A 47 6.53 -4.99 -2.05
C LYS A 47 6.02 -3.76 -2.81
N ASN A 48 5.97 -3.87 -4.13
CA ASN A 48 5.33 -2.87 -4.97
C ASN A 48 3.87 -2.68 -4.55
N GLY A 49 3.49 -1.42 -4.33
CA GLY A 49 2.16 -1.06 -3.87
C GLY A 49 1.15 -0.85 -5.01
N PHE A 50 -0.12 -0.74 -4.62
CA PHE A 50 -1.22 -0.32 -5.49
C PHE A 50 -1.58 1.14 -5.23
N GLU A 51 -1.86 1.90 -6.29
CA GLU A 51 -2.32 3.28 -6.19
C GLU A 51 -3.54 3.54 -7.09
N ALA A 52 -4.45 4.36 -6.58
CA ALA A 52 -5.58 4.87 -7.34
C ALA A 52 -6.00 6.26 -6.85
N TYR A 53 -6.60 7.05 -7.73
CA TYR A 53 -7.14 8.35 -7.35
C TYR A 53 -8.25 8.22 -6.31
N LEU A 54 -8.14 9.03 -5.25
CA LEU A 54 -9.07 8.99 -4.11
C LEU A 54 -10.53 9.20 -4.54
N HIS A 55 -10.81 10.11 -5.48
CA HIS A 55 -12.18 10.36 -5.94
C HIS A 55 -12.82 9.16 -6.65
N LYS A 56 -12.01 8.23 -7.17
CA LYS A 56 -12.47 6.99 -7.80
C LYS A 56 -12.62 5.86 -6.79
N THR A 57 -11.74 5.79 -5.78
CA THR A 57 -11.81 4.76 -4.73
C THR A 57 -13.03 4.95 -3.84
N VAL A 58 -13.34 6.18 -3.42
CA VAL A 58 -14.51 6.47 -2.56
C VAL A 58 -15.85 6.21 -3.25
N ARG A 59 -15.87 6.14 -4.58
CA ARG A 59 -17.05 5.84 -5.40
C ARG A 59 -17.16 4.37 -5.81
N ALA A 60 -16.22 3.52 -5.37
CA ALA A 60 -16.15 2.13 -5.81
C ALA A 60 -16.22 2.00 -7.34
N GLU A 61 -15.50 2.85 -8.08
CA GLU A 61 -15.53 2.79 -9.53
C GLU A 61 -15.07 1.41 -10.02
N GLN A 62 -15.89 0.74 -10.83
CA GLN A 62 -15.63 -0.63 -11.30
C GLN A 62 -14.25 -0.82 -11.93
N GLN A 63 -13.70 0.22 -12.59
CA GLN A 63 -12.37 0.14 -13.18
C GLN A 63 -11.29 0.03 -12.10
N VAL A 64 -11.42 0.73 -10.99
CA VAL A 64 -10.48 0.66 -9.86
C VAL A 64 -10.59 -0.69 -9.18
N GLU A 65 -11.80 -1.19 -8.95
CA GLU A 65 -12.01 -2.53 -8.37
C GLU A 65 -11.40 -3.63 -9.23
N LYS A 66 -11.63 -3.60 -10.56
CA LYS A 66 -11.03 -4.56 -11.50
C LYS A 66 -9.51 -4.49 -11.51
N ARG A 67 -8.93 -3.29 -11.45
CA ARG A 67 -7.47 -3.11 -11.36
C ARG A 67 -6.91 -3.64 -10.05
N LEU A 68 -7.59 -3.38 -8.93
CA LEU A 68 -7.17 -3.89 -7.62
C LEU A 68 -7.26 -5.42 -7.58
N ALA A 69 -8.37 -6.00 -8.03
CA ALA A 69 -8.54 -7.45 -8.09
C ALA A 69 -7.43 -8.10 -8.93
N LYS A 70 -7.17 -7.56 -10.14
CA LYS A 70 -6.08 -8.02 -11.00
C LYS A 70 -4.72 -7.93 -10.29
N PHE A 71 -4.41 -6.80 -9.66
CA PHE A 71 -3.17 -6.61 -8.90
C PHE A 71 -3.02 -7.66 -7.80
N LEU A 72 -4.07 -7.92 -7.03
CA LEU A 72 -4.02 -8.89 -5.94
C LEU A 72 -3.80 -10.31 -6.46
N THR A 73 -4.45 -10.69 -7.56
CA THR A 73 -4.28 -12.02 -8.17
C THR A 73 -2.90 -12.21 -8.80
N GLU A 74 -2.41 -11.24 -9.57
CA GLU A 74 -1.09 -11.33 -10.22
C GLU A 74 0.07 -11.43 -9.22
N ASN A 75 -0.13 -10.89 -8.00
CA ASN A 75 0.88 -10.95 -6.94
C ASN A 75 0.62 -12.08 -5.92
N GLY A 76 -0.38 -12.95 -6.14
CA GLY A 76 -0.64 -14.12 -5.30
C GLY A 76 -1.23 -13.80 -3.91
N TYR A 77 -1.90 -12.65 -3.76
CA TYR A 77 -2.54 -12.24 -2.49
C TYR A 77 -3.98 -12.73 -2.34
N THR A 78 -4.55 -13.31 -3.40
CA THR A 78 -5.87 -13.98 -3.38
C THR A 78 -5.69 -15.49 -3.46
N LYS A 79 -6.52 -16.23 -2.72
CA LYS A 79 -6.65 -17.69 -2.85
C LYS A 79 -7.48 -18.06 -4.07
#